data_AF-A0A9P7JQQ8-F1
#
_entry.id   AF-A0A9P7JQQ8-F1
#
_cell.length_a   1.000
_cell.length_b   1.000
_cell.length_c   1.000
_cell.angle_alpha   90.00
_cell.angle_beta   90.00
_cell.angle_gamma   90.00
#
_symmetry.space_group_name_H-M   'P 1'
#
loop_
_entity.id
_entity.type
_entity.pdbx_description
1 polymer ?
#
loop_
_entity_poly.entity_id
_entity_poly.type
_entity_poly.pdbx_seq_one_letter_code
_entity_poly.pdbx_strand_id
1 'polypeptide(L)' 'YLAIQGSSTPSERAFSSGGITDHSRRNRLTPDVFEALQLLKSTYQNGHVQAAADAAAHVEPLATVTADDLDLTTTDA' A
#
# COMPACT_ATOMS: atom_id res chain seq x y z
N TYR A 1 0.69 5.60 30.15
CA TYR A 1 0.90 6.48 28.97
C TYR A 1 -0.30 7.39 28.84
N LEU A 2 -0.11 8.71 28.76
CA LEU A 2 -1.18 9.63 28.40
C LEU A 2 -1.52 9.43 26.93
N ALA A 3 -2.81 9.36 26.61
CA ALA A 3 -3.27 9.23 25.22
C ALA A 3 -2.97 10.48 24.37
N ILE A 4 -2.70 11.61 25.03
CA ILE A 4 -2.39 12.89 24.39
C ILE A 4 -0.89 13.10 24.39
N GLN A 5 -0.35 13.34 23.21
CA GLN A 5 1.05 13.59 23.01
C GLN A 5 1.41 15.02 23.43
N GLY A 6 2.41 15.16 24.30
CA GLY A 6 2.93 16.47 24.71
C GLY A 6 3.93 17.09 23.73
N SER A 7 4.27 16.40 22.64
CA SER A 7 5.27 16.81 21.65
C SER A 7 4.78 16.62 20.22
N SER A 8 5.38 17.34 19.27
CA SER A 8 5.13 17.18 17.83
C SER A 8 5.91 16.02 17.20
N THR A 9 6.81 15.37 17.95
CA THR A 9 7.83 14.46 17.40
C THR A 9 7.28 13.24 16.63
N PRO A 10 6.17 12.61 17.05
CA PRO A 10 5.51 11.59 16.23
C PRO A 10 4.91 12.08 14.91
N SER A 11 4.38 13.30 14.86
CA SER A 11 3.92 13.92 13.60
C SER A 11 5.12 14.16 12.68
N GLU A 12 6.21 14.71 13.21
CA GLU A 12 7.46 14.94 12.46
C GLU A 12 8.05 13.63 11.90
N ARG A 13 8.04 12.56 12.70
CA ARG A 13 8.51 11.23 12.27
C ARG A 13 7.67 10.71 11.10
N ALA A 14 6.34 10.83 11.18
CA ALA A 14 5.45 10.43 10.10
C ALA A 14 5.74 11.21 8.81
N PHE A 15 5.85 12.54 8.89
CA PHE A 15 6.13 13.41 7.73
C PHE A 15 7.52 13.16 7.13
N SER A 16 8.56 13.04 7.95
CA SER A 16 9.93 12.75 7.50
C SER A 16 10.00 11.44 6.72
N SER A 17 9.26 10.41 7.19
CA SER A 17 9.21 9.11 6.52
C SER A 17 8.47 9.13 5.17
N GLY A 18 7.70 10.19 4.89
CA GLY A 18 6.97 10.41 3.63
C GLY A 18 7.82 11.04 2.52
N GLY A 19 8.94 11.70 2.86
CA GLY A 19 9.74 12.49 1.91
C GLY A 19 10.30 11.68 0.72
N ILE A 20 10.53 10.37 0.89
CA ILE A 20 10.93 9.48 -0.22
C ILE A 20 9.79 9.33 -1.24
N THR A 21 8.56 9.21 -0.75
CA THR A 21 7.37 8.96 -1.55
C THR A 21 6.84 10.24 -2.18
N ASP A 22 7.06 11.37 -1.52
CA ASP A 22 6.64 12.71 -1.97
C ASP A 22 7.52 13.17 -3.13
N HIS A 23 8.79 13.52 -2.84
CA HIS A 23 9.60 14.24 -3.81
C HIS A 23 10.82 13.46 -4.34
N SER A 24 11.39 12.55 -3.53
CA SER A 24 12.68 11.89 -3.82
C SER A 24 12.65 11.03 -5.08
N ARG A 25 11.52 10.38 -5.37
CA ARG A 25 11.34 9.53 -6.56
C ARG A 25 10.63 10.21 -7.73
N ARG A 26 10.42 11.54 -7.68
CA ARG A 26 9.59 12.28 -8.66
C ARG A 26 8.21 11.65 -8.84
N ASN A 27 7.66 11.10 -7.76
CA ASN A 27 6.35 10.53 -7.72
C ASN A 27 5.34 11.68 -7.89
N ARG A 28 4.73 11.80 -9.07
CA ARG A 28 3.66 12.78 -9.33
C ARG A 28 2.34 12.31 -8.72
N LEU A 29 2.37 11.92 -7.45
CA LEU A 29 1.16 11.54 -6.74
C LEU A 29 0.36 12.80 -6.43
N THR A 30 -0.95 12.72 -6.57
CA THR A 30 -1.82 13.76 -6.05
C THR A 30 -1.76 13.74 -4.51
N PRO A 31 -2.02 14.87 -3.84
CA PRO A 31 -2.05 14.93 -2.38
C PRO A 31 -2.91 13.85 -1.75
N ASP A 32 -4.10 13.60 -2.31
CA ASP A 32 -5.05 12.59 -1.81
C ASP A 32 -4.45 11.16 -1.85
N VAL A 33 -3.79 10.80 -2.96
CA VAL A 33 -3.16 9.48 -3.11
C VAL A 33 -1.95 9.36 -2.20
N PHE A 34 -1.19 10.43 -2.04
CA PHE A 34 -0.06 10.47 -1.13
C PHE A 34 -0.50 10.26 0.33
N GLU A 35 -1.57 10.94 0.76
CA GLU A 35 -2.14 10.79 2.10
C GLU A 35 -2.63 9.36 2.35
N ALA A 36 -3.42 8.82 1.43
CA ALA A 36 -3.92 7.44 1.51
C ALA A 36 -2.77 6.43 1.62
N LEU A 37 -1.67 6.64 0.89
CA LEU A 37 -0.49 5.78 0.96
C LEU A 37 0.24 5.89 2.31
N GLN A 38 0.40 7.09 2.86
CA GLN A 38 1.02 7.25 4.18
C GLN A 38 0.17 6.62 5.28
N LEU A 39 -1.16 6.72 5.20
CA LEU A 39 -2.08 6.04 6.10
C LEU A 39 -1.94 4.52 5.98
N LEU A 40 -1.99 3.98 4.75
CA LEU A 40 -1.83 2.55 4.50
C LEU A 40 -0.50 2.02 5.08
N LYS A 41 0.61 2.71 4.82
CA LYS A 41 1.92 2.37 5.39
C LYS A 41 1.90 2.35 6.92
N SER A 42 1.23 3.32 7.55
CA SER A 42 1.12 3.37 9.01
C SER A 42 0.27 2.21 9.58
N THR A 43 -0.80 1.82 8.89
CA THR A 43 -1.67 0.71 9.32
C THR A 43 -0.92 -0.62 9.30
N TYR A 44 -0.07 -0.85 8.29
CA TYR A 44 0.82 -2.02 8.26
C TYR A 44 1.88 -1.98 9.35
N GLN A 45 2.53 -0.82 9.57
CA GLN A 45 3.57 -0.69 10.61
C GLN A 45 3.03 -0.89 12.02
N ASN A 46 1.81 -0.43 12.29
CA ASN A 46 1.16 -0.58 13.59
C ASN A 46 0.44 -1.93 13.76
N GLY A 47 0.50 -2.81 12.76
CA GLY A 47 -0.12 -4.14 12.80
C GLY A 47 -1.65 -4.11 12.78
N HIS A 48 -2.27 -2.98 12.38
CA HIS A 48 -3.70 -2.92 12.15
C HIS A 48 -4.11 -3.75 10.93
N VAL A 49 -3.18 -3.94 10.00
CA VAL A 49 -3.32 -4.75 8.80
C VAL A 49 -2.13 -5.69 8.70
N GLN A 50 -2.36 -6.96 8.36
CA GLN A 50 -1.31 -7.95 8.18
C GLN A 50 -1.10 -8.24 6.70
N ALA A 51 0.05 -7.83 6.15
CA ALA A 51 0.36 -8.01 4.73
C ALA A 51 0.25 -9.47 4.26
N ALA A 52 0.61 -10.44 5.11
CA ALA A 52 0.47 -11.86 4.77
C ALA A 52 -0.99 -12.31 4.67
N ALA A 53 -1.86 -11.81 5.55
CA ALA A 53 -3.29 -12.14 5.55
C ALA A 53 -3.99 -11.46 4.36
N ASP A 54 -3.69 -10.18 4.12
CA ASP A 54 -4.21 -9.42 2.98
C ASP A 54 -3.76 -10.05 1.64
N ALA A 55 -2.48 -10.40 1.52
CA ALA A 55 -1.97 -11.08 0.33
C ALA A 55 -2.71 -12.39 0.08
N ALA A 56 -2.88 -13.24 1.11
CA ALA A 56 -3.61 -14.49 1.00
C ALA A 56 -5.07 -14.28 0.54
N ALA A 57 -5.74 -13.22 1.00
CA ALA A 57 -7.10 -12.89 0.56
C ALA A 57 -7.18 -12.42 -0.90
N HIS A 58 -6.11 -11.85 -1.45
CA HIS A 58 -6.05 -11.32 -2.81
C HIS A 58 -5.42 -12.28 -3.85
N VAL A 59 -4.94 -13.47 -3.45
CA VAL A 59 -4.40 -14.49 -4.37
C VAL A 59 -5.48 -15.04 -5.30
N GLU A 60 -6.67 -15.33 -4.78
CA GLU A 60 -7.79 -15.90 -5.55
C GLU A 60 -8.24 -15.02 -6.73
N PRO A 61 -8.49 -13.70 -6.58
CA PRO A 61 -8.89 -12.85 -7.70
C PRO A 61 -7.78 -12.63 -8.75
N LEU A 62 -6.50 -12.85 -8.43
CA LEU A 62 -5.42 -12.78 -9.41
C LEU A 62 -5.27 -14.08 -10.21
N ALA A 63 -5.57 -15.23 -9.61
CA ALA A 63 -5.52 -16.53 -10.28
C ALA A 63 -6.58 -16.64 -11.40
N THR A 64 -7.75 -16.02 -11.22
CA THR A 64 -8.82 -16.01 -12.24
C THR A 64 -8.47 -15.16 -13.47
N VAL A 65 -7.69 -14.08 -13.30
CA VAL A 65 -7.24 -13.25 -14.44
C VAL A 65 -6.22 -14.00 -15.31
N THR A 66 -5.34 -14.80 -14.70
CA THR A 66 -4.34 -15.58 -15.44
C THR A 66 -4.91 -16.79 -16.20
N ALA A 67 -6.12 -17.24 -15.83
CA ALA A 67 -6.77 -18.37 -16.50
C ALA A 67 -7.44 -17.95 -17.82
N ASP A 68 -8.01 -16.73 -17.89
CA ASP A 68 -8.66 -16.21 -19.09
C ASP A 68 -7.66 -15.77 -20.18
N ASP A 69 -6.42 -15.41 -19.82
CA ASP A 69 -5.38 -14.97 -20.78
C ASP A 69 -4.68 -16.12 -21.54
N LEU A 70 -4.94 -17.39 -21.20
CA LEU A 70 -4.27 -18.55 -21.80
C LEU A 70 -5.13 -19.37 -22.79
N ASP A 71 -6.38 -19.00 -23.06
CA ASP A 71 -7.29 -19.81 -23.90
C ASP A 71 -7.37 -19.38 -25.39
N LEU A 72 -6.44 -18.57 -25.91
CA LEU A 72 -6.47 -18.10 -27.32
C LEU A 72 -5.37 -18.65 -28.24
N THR A 73 -4.66 -19.73 -27.90
CA THR A 73 -3.59 -20.25 -28.78
C THR A 73 -3.56 -21.76 -29.00
N THR A 74 -4.70 -22.45 -29.00
CA THR A 74 -4.77 -23.81 -29.57
C THR A 74 -6.17 -24.09 -30.06
N THR A 75 -6.42 -23.90 -31.36
CA THR A 75 -7.24 -24.73 -32.26
C THR A 75 -7.48 -23.94 -33.55
N ASP A 76 -6.66 -24.19 -34.58
CA ASP A 76 -7.21 -24.56 -35.88
C ASP A 76 -6.15 -25.36 -36.65
N ALA A 77 -6.61 -26.44 -37.27
CA ALA A 77 -5.82 -27.50 -37.91
C ALA A 77 -5.91 -27.43 -39.44
#